data_AF-A0A7R9QHE9-F1
#
_entry.id   AF-A0A7R9QHE9-F1
#
_cell.length_a   1.000
_cell.length_b   1.000
_cell.length_c   1.000
_cell.angle_alpha   90.00
_cell.angle_beta   90.00
_cell.angle_gamma   90.00
#
_symmetry.space_group_name_H-M   'P 1'
#
loop_
_entity.id
_entity.type
_entity.pdbx_description
1 polymer ?
#
loop_
_entity_poly.entity_id
_entity_poly.type
_entity_poly.pdbx_seq_one_letter_code
_entity_poly.pdbx_strand_id
1 'polypeptide(L)'
;MDSKIAIKELPHCVKCHGLLRPHVVWFGEPLDPSVLEAAQTELDKCDLCLVIGTSSIVYPAAMFAPQVASRGVPVAEFNIESTPGTHHFGFHFEGGCVSTLPQAIRAVKN
;
A
#
# COMPACT_ATOMS: atom_id res chain seq x y z
N MET A 1 10.57 -6.43 -23.37
CA MET A 1 11.61 -7.43 -23.07
C MET A 1 10.85 -8.74 -22.94
N ASP A 2 10.69 -9.47 -24.04
CA ASP A 2 9.83 -10.64 -24.03
C ASP A 2 10.63 -11.82 -23.50
N SER A 3 10.11 -12.43 -22.43
CA SER A 3 10.67 -13.65 -21.86
C SER A 3 10.65 -14.76 -22.92
N LYS A 4 11.81 -15.41 -23.17
CA LYS A 4 11.95 -16.51 -24.13
C LYS A 4 11.53 -17.88 -23.58
N ILE A 5 10.77 -17.91 -22.50
CA ILE A 5 10.32 -19.16 -21.85
C ILE A 5 9.22 -19.80 -22.70
N ALA A 6 9.36 -21.08 -23.00
CA ALA A 6 8.33 -21.80 -23.76
C ALA A 6 7.05 -21.95 -22.92
N ILE A 7 5.87 -21.85 -23.53
CA ILE A 7 4.58 -21.96 -22.82
C ILE A 7 4.52 -23.24 -21.98
N LYS A 8 5.00 -24.38 -22.51
CA LYS A 8 5.04 -25.68 -21.82
C LYS A 8 5.85 -25.68 -20.50
N GLU A 9 6.75 -24.72 -20.33
CA GLU A 9 7.60 -24.56 -19.14
C GLU A 9 6.99 -23.60 -18.12
N LEU A 10 5.88 -22.93 -18.46
CA LEU A 10 5.14 -22.09 -17.53
C LEU A 10 4.34 -22.95 -16.53
N PRO A 11 4.00 -22.41 -15.35
CA PRO A 11 3.21 -23.14 -14.36
C PRO A 11 1.81 -23.48 -14.89
N HIS A 12 1.39 -24.74 -14.74
CA HIS A 12 0.07 -25.22 -15.13
C HIS A 12 -0.68 -25.86 -13.94
N CYS A 13 -2.00 -25.81 -14.00
CA CYS A 13 -2.86 -26.44 -13.01
C CYS A 13 -2.77 -27.97 -13.10
N VAL A 14 -2.56 -28.63 -11.96
CA VAL A 14 -2.47 -30.11 -11.90
C VAL A 14 -3.79 -30.82 -12.18
N LYS A 15 -4.93 -30.11 -12.16
CA LYS A 15 -6.28 -30.68 -12.38
C LYS A 15 -6.80 -30.47 -13.80
N CYS A 16 -6.64 -29.27 -14.36
CA CYS A 16 -7.19 -28.91 -15.67
C CYS A 16 -6.12 -28.60 -16.73
N HIS A 17 -4.84 -28.61 -16.36
CA HIS A 17 -3.71 -28.29 -17.23
C HIS A 17 -3.76 -26.90 -17.89
N GLY A 18 -4.57 -25.98 -17.38
CA GLY A 18 -4.57 -24.57 -17.80
C GLY A 18 -3.37 -23.81 -17.22
N LEU A 19 -2.97 -22.71 -17.88
CA LEU A 19 -1.91 -21.82 -17.40
C LEU A 19 -2.31 -21.17 -16.07
N LEU A 20 -1.41 -21.24 -15.09
CA LEU A 20 -1.57 -20.52 -13.83
C LEU A 20 -1.07 -19.09 -14.01
N ARG A 21 -1.78 -18.15 -13.37
CA ARG A 21 -1.32 -16.77 -13.19
C ARG A 21 -1.05 -16.52 -11.71
N PRO A 22 -0.14 -15.58 -11.38
CA PRO A 22 -0.01 -15.09 -10.03
C PRO A 22 -1.33 -14.49 -9.54
N HIS A 23 -1.64 -14.70 -8.27
CA HIS A 23 -2.78 -14.09 -7.61
C HIS A 23 -2.44 -12.65 -7.17
N VAL A 24 -2.28 -11.79 -8.16
CA VAL A 24 -1.99 -10.36 -8.01
C VAL A 24 -2.89 -9.58 -8.95
N VAL A 25 -3.14 -8.32 -8.62
CA VAL A 25 -3.90 -7.40 -9.45
C VAL A 25 -2.94 -6.66 -10.38
N TRP A 26 -3.16 -6.78 -11.68
CA TRP A 26 -2.41 -6.04 -12.69
C TRP A 26 -3.00 -4.67 -12.94
N PHE A 27 -2.21 -3.76 -13.53
CA PHE A 27 -2.74 -2.48 -13.97
C PHE A 27 -3.90 -2.69 -14.96
N GLY A 28 -5.01 -2.00 -14.70
CA GLY A 28 -6.25 -2.13 -15.48
C GLY A 28 -7.19 -3.22 -14.97
N GLU A 29 -6.76 -4.09 -14.05
CA GLU A 29 -7.67 -5.01 -13.38
C GLU A 29 -8.34 -4.33 -12.18
N PRO A 30 -9.63 -4.63 -11.92
CA PRO A 30 -10.28 -4.16 -10.71
C PRO A 30 -9.72 -4.86 -9.48
N LEU A 31 -9.62 -4.13 -8.37
CA LEU A 31 -9.42 -4.74 -7.06
C LEU A 31 -10.67 -5.51 -6.65
N ASP A 32 -10.50 -6.53 -5.81
CA ASP A 32 -11.59 -7.27 -5.21
C ASP A 32 -12.46 -6.34 -4.34
N PRO A 33 -13.77 -6.20 -4.62
CA PRO A 33 -14.66 -5.34 -3.85
C PRO A 33 -14.70 -5.68 -2.35
N SER A 34 -14.61 -6.96 -1.99
CA SER A 34 -14.63 -7.39 -0.58
C SER A 34 -13.38 -6.93 0.19
N VAL A 35 -12.23 -6.89 -0.48
CA VAL A 35 -10.98 -6.37 0.10
C VAL A 35 -11.07 -4.85 0.28
N LEU A 36 -11.67 -4.15 -0.69
CA LEU A 36 -11.89 -2.71 -0.57
C LEU A 36 -12.86 -2.35 0.55
N GLU A 37 -13.94 -3.11 0.71
CA GLU A 37 -14.90 -2.93 1.80
C GLU A 37 -14.27 -3.18 3.18
N ALA A 38 -13.44 -4.24 3.29
CA ALA A 38 -12.69 -4.52 4.50
C ALA A 38 -11.71 -3.39 4.83
N ALA A 39 -10.97 -2.88 3.83
CA ALA A 39 -10.09 -1.73 4.01
C ALA A 39 -10.86 -0.49 4.47
N GLN A 40 -11.99 -0.18 3.84
CA GLN A 40 -12.82 0.96 4.22
C GLN A 40 -13.33 0.85 5.67
N THR A 41 -13.74 -0.34 6.09
CA THR A 41 -14.19 -0.60 7.47
C THR A 41 -13.11 -0.28 8.51
N GLU A 42 -11.85 -0.58 8.21
CA GLU A 42 -10.72 -0.26 9.09
C GLU A 42 -10.34 1.22 9.02
N LEU A 43 -10.38 1.82 7.82
CA LEU A 43 -10.17 3.26 7.67
C LEU A 43 -11.18 4.05 8.49
N ASP A 44 -12.45 3.65 8.49
CA ASP A 44 -13.52 4.32 9.25
C ASP A 44 -13.28 4.31 10.76
N LYS A 45 -12.55 3.33 11.30
CA LYS A 45 -12.24 3.21 12.74
C LYS A 45 -10.84 3.72 13.09
N CYS A 46 -10.02 4.01 12.10
CA CYS A 46 -8.63 4.44 12.26
C CYS A 46 -8.54 5.74 13.06
N ASP A 47 -7.69 5.73 14.09
CA ASP A 47 -7.34 6.86 14.96
C ASP A 47 -5.88 7.34 14.78
N LEU A 48 -5.08 6.59 14.01
CA LEU A 48 -3.75 6.94 13.53
C LEU A 48 -3.43 6.14 12.27
N CYS A 49 -3.01 6.81 11.19
CA CYS A 49 -2.57 6.15 9.96
C CYS A 49 -1.07 6.35 9.72
N LEU A 50 -0.36 5.27 9.43
CA LEU A 50 1.05 5.30 9.04
C LEU A 50 1.17 4.98 7.54
N VAL A 51 1.78 5.89 6.77
CA VAL A 51 2.07 5.70 5.34
C VAL A 51 3.56 5.44 5.19
N ILE A 52 3.95 4.24 4.75
CA ILE A 52 5.34 3.80 4.80
C ILE A 52 5.80 3.33 3.41
N GLY A 53 6.81 3.98 2.85
CA GLY A 53 7.53 3.49 1.67
C GLY A 53 6.69 3.39 0.40
N THR A 54 5.85 4.38 0.12
CA THR A 54 5.01 4.45 -1.08
C THR A 54 5.04 5.85 -1.66
N SER A 55 4.97 5.97 -2.99
CA SER A 55 4.83 7.25 -3.68
C SER A 55 3.40 7.81 -3.61
N SER A 56 2.44 7.01 -3.15
CA SER A 56 1.02 7.41 -3.00
C SER A 56 0.38 7.93 -4.30
N ILE A 57 0.68 7.29 -5.43
CA ILE A 57 0.12 7.65 -6.76
C ILE A 57 -0.75 6.57 -7.41
N VAL A 58 -0.80 5.35 -6.83
CA VAL A 58 -1.56 4.23 -7.40
C VAL A 58 -2.93 4.16 -6.76
N TYR A 59 -3.96 4.38 -7.58
CA TYR A 59 -5.36 4.37 -7.16
C TYR A 59 -5.95 2.96 -7.18
N PRO A 60 -6.89 2.65 -6.26
CA PRO A 60 -7.48 3.54 -5.25
C PRO A 60 -6.67 3.69 -3.94
N ALA A 61 -5.65 2.86 -3.69
CA ALA A 61 -4.94 2.82 -2.41
C ALA A 61 -4.33 4.18 -1.99
N ALA A 62 -3.90 5.00 -2.96
CA ALA A 62 -3.42 6.36 -2.73
C ALA A 62 -4.42 7.27 -1.98
N MET A 63 -5.71 6.95 -1.99
CA MET A 63 -6.75 7.76 -1.32
C MET A 63 -6.95 7.42 0.16
N PHE A 64 -6.43 6.30 0.66
CA PHE A 64 -6.69 5.86 2.03
C PHE A 64 -6.17 6.85 3.07
N ALA A 65 -4.93 7.30 2.94
CA ALA A 65 -4.35 8.29 3.85
C ALA A 65 -5.02 9.67 3.75
N PRO A 66 -5.28 10.24 2.55
CA PRO A 66 -6.10 11.44 2.41
C PRO A 66 -7.50 11.33 3.05
N GLN A 67 -8.18 10.19 2.90
CA GLN A 67 -9.48 9.95 3.52
C GLN A 67 -9.38 10.02 5.06
N VAL A 68 -8.37 9.38 5.64
CA VAL A 68 -8.12 9.44 7.09
C VAL A 68 -7.81 10.87 7.54
N ALA A 69 -6.87 11.55 6.87
CA ALA A 69 -6.50 12.94 7.19
C ALA A 69 -7.69 13.90 7.13
N SER A 70 -8.60 13.72 6.16
CA SER A 70 -9.79 14.57 5.99
C SER A 70 -10.76 14.53 7.18
N ARG A 71 -10.67 13.49 8.03
CA ARG A 71 -11.45 13.34 9.26
C ARG A 71 -10.77 13.94 10.49
N GLY A 72 -9.61 14.58 10.32
CA GLY A 72 -8.79 15.12 11.40
C GLY A 72 -7.99 14.05 12.16
N VAL A 73 -7.93 12.83 11.63
CA VAL A 73 -7.11 11.74 12.20
C VAL A 73 -5.65 11.96 11.79
N PRO A 74 -4.68 11.86 12.72
CA PRO A 74 -3.28 12.06 12.41
C PRO A 74 -2.77 11.04 11.40
N VAL A 75 -2.00 11.52 10.43
CA VAL A 75 -1.30 10.68 9.44
C VAL A 75 0.20 10.92 9.54
N ALA A 76 0.97 9.86 9.70
CA ALA A 76 2.43 9.94 9.72
C ALA A 76 3.01 9.26 8.49
N GLU A 77 3.66 10.05 7.63
CA GLU A 77 4.33 9.56 6.45
C GLU A 77 5.80 9.31 6.72
N PHE A 78 6.28 8.13 6.33
CA PHE A 78 7.67 7.70 6.38
C PHE A 78 8.13 7.36 4.97
N ASN A 79 8.82 8.29 4.32
CA ASN A 79 9.25 8.10 2.95
C ASN A 79 10.53 8.86 2.66
N ILE A 80 11.29 8.39 1.66
CA ILE A 80 12.57 9.01 1.27
C ILE A 80 12.32 10.40 0.65
N GLU A 81 11.19 10.56 -0.04
CA GLU A 81 10.78 11.79 -0.71
C GLU A 81 9.34 12.15 -0.33
N SER A 82 8.96 13.42 -0.46
CA SER A 82 7.57 13.84 -0.33
C SER A 82 6.70 13.20 -1.42
N THR A 83 5.45 12.90 -1.07
CA THR A 83 4.38 12.48 -1.98
C THR A 83 3.41 13.63 -2.22
N PRO A 84 2.48 13.52 -3.18
CA PRO A 84 1.42 14.53 -3.36
C PRO A 84 0.57 14.76 -2.09
N GLY A 85 0.52 13.75 -1.20
CA GLY A 85 -0.25 13.80 0.04
C GLY A 85 0.48 14.44 1.23
N THR A 86 1.82 14.57 1.19
CA THR A 86 2.66 14.97 2.35
C THR A 86 2.14 16.20 3.10
N HIS A 87 1.74 17.25 2.37
CA HIS A 87 1.25 18.50 2.98
C HIS A 87 -0.08 18.36 3.75
N HIS A 88 -0.80 17.25 3.58
CA HIS A 88 -2.08 16.99 4.23
C HIS A 88 -1.96 16.10 5.48
N PHE A 89 -0.83 15.42 5.69
CA PHE A 89 -0.72 14.35 6.69
C PHE A 89 -0.37 14.84 8.10
N GLY A 90 0.28 15.98 8.23
CA GLY A 90 0.62 16.58 9.53
C GLY A 90 1.97 16.11 10.08
N PHE A 91 2.39 14.87 9.79
CA PHE A 91 3.73 14.39 10.09
C PHE A 91 4.40 13.78 8.86
N HIS A 92 5.64 14.20 8.60
CA HIS A 92 6.49 13.64 7.55
C HIS A 92 7.88 13.36 8.13
N PHE A 93 8.33 12.12 7.96
CA PHE A 93 9.62 11.62 8.39
C PHE A 93 10.43 11.25 7.15
N GLU A 94 11.24 12.19 6.69
CA GLU A 94 12.07 12.02 5.50
C GLU A 94 13.19 11.00 5.76
N GLY A 95 13.31 10.02 4.86
CA GLY A 95 14.37 9.01 4.87
C GLY A 95 13.86 7.57 4.86
N GLY A 96 14.79 6.62 4.99
CA GLY A 96 14.47 5.20 4.96
C GLY A 96 13.62 4.78 6.17
N CYS A 97 12.50 4.09 5.93
CA CYS A 97 11.58 3.64 6.98
C CYS A 97 12.27 2.76 8.05
N VAL A 98 13.31 2.00 7.66
CA VAL A 98 14.14 1.20 8.58
C VAL A 98 14.85 2.07 9.62
N SER A 99 15.22 3.31 9.28
CA SER A 99 15.83 4.26 10.21
C SER A 99 14.81 5.15 10.93
N THR A 100 13.79 5.65 10.22
CA THR A 100 12.88 6.67 10.73
C THR A 100 11.80 6.07 11.63
N LEU A 101 11.24 4.89 11.31
CA LEU A 101 10.20 4.25 12.14
C LEU A 101 10.71 3.92 13.54
N PRO A 102 11.86 3.25 13.74
CA PRO A 102 12.35 2.96 15.10
C PRO A 102 12.60 4.21 15.93
N GLN A 103 13.01 5.33 15.32
CA GLN A 103 13.23 6.59 16.02
C GLN A 103 11.91 7.19 16.50
N ALA A 104 10.89 7.21 15.64
CA ALA A 104 9.57 7.74 15.99
C ALA A 104 8.90 6.95 17.12
N ILE A 105 8.99 5.61 17.11
CA ILE A 105 8.33 4.77 18.12
C ILE A 105 9.13 4.62 19.42
N ARG A 106 10.43 4.95 19.44
CA ARG A 106 11.26 4.87 20.65
C ARG A 106 10.73 5.76 21.78
N ALA A 107 10.12 6.89 21.44
CA ALA A 107 9.53 7.81 22.41
C ALA A 107 8.30 7.24 23.14
N VAL A 108 7.74 6.12 22.68
CA VAL A 108 6.51 5.50 23.23
C VAL A 108 6.83 4.40 24.24
N LYS A 109 8.10 4.03 24.42
CA LYS A 109 8.52 3.05 25.43
C LYS A 109 8.52 3.69 26.83
N ASN A 110 7.37 3.62 27.50
CA ASN A 110 7.29 3.57 28.95
C ASN A 110 7.61 2.14 29.42
#